data_AF-A0AAV8ARX6-F1
#
_entry.id   AF-A0AAV8ARX6-F1
#
_cell.length_a   1.000
_cell.length_b   1.000
_cell.length_c   1.000
_cell.angle_alpha   90.00
_cell.angle_beta   90.00
_cell.angle_gamma   90.00
#
_symmetry.space_group_name_H-M   'P 1'
#
loop_
_entity.id
_entity.type
_entity.pdbx_description
1 polymer ?
#
loop_
_entity_poly.entity_id
_entity_poly.type
_entity_poly.pdbx_seq_one_letter_code
_entity_poly.pdbx_strand_id
1 'polypeptide(L)'
;MEGIAITGMYPLHRRKTLHLVRHAQGTHNVAGEKDYNTYLSDKYFDSPLTNLGWNQVDNLRMHLQKTGLVKKIELVITSPMLRTMQTAVGVFGGEEYTDGIRAPPLIVKNAFNNGRPAVSSLGSPPFLAVESCRECLIENDEDVMWKPDVREKYEEVAARGAKFFDWYD
;
A
#
# COMPACT_ATOMS: atom_id res chain seq x y z
N MET A 1 8.03 3.35 42.66
CA MET A 1 8.71 4.45 41.95
C MET A 1 7.91 4.73 40.70
N GLU A 2 7.13 5.80 40.71
CA GLU A 2 6.38 6.24 39.53
C GLU A 2 7.37 6.80 38.51
N GLY A 3 7.32 6.27 37.28
CA GLY A 3 8.16 6.74 36.18
C GLY A 3 7.69 8.12 35.72
N ILE A 4 8.55 9.12 35.86
CA ILE A 4 8.33 10.45 35.29
C ILE A 4 8.35 10.30 33.76
N ALA A 5 7.19 10.48 33.12
CA ALA A 5 7.11 10.65 31.69
C ALA A 5 7.80 11.97 31.31
N ILE A 6 9.02 11.87 30.78
CA ILE A 6 9.72 13.02 30.24
C ILE A 6 9.02 13.40 28.93
N THR A 7 8.18 14.43 28.96
CA THR A 7 7.59 15.02 27.76
C THR A 7 8.68 15.77 27.01
N GLY A 8 9.43 15.06 26.17
CA GLY A 8 10.42 15.68 25.28
C GLY A 8 9.72 16.59 24.27
N MET A 9 10.06 17.88 24.26
CA MET A 9 9.68 18.79 23.18
C MET A 9 10.53 18.46 21.94
N TYR A 10 10.02 17.65 21.04
CA TYR A 10 10.65 17.41 19.75
C TYR A 10 10.31 18.57 18.80
N PRO A 11 11.30 19.19 18.14
CA PRO A 11 11.02 20.22 17.15
C PRO A 11 10.15 19.64 16.03
N LEU A 12 9.00 20.27 15.74
CA LEU A 12 8.08 19.81 14.69
C LEU A 12 8.75 19.66 13.31
N HIS A 13 9.80 20.44 13.04
CA HIS A 13 10.59 20.39 11.81
C HIS A 13 11.58 19.21 11.74
N ARG A 14 11.67 18.37 12.78
CA ARG A 14 12.50 17.15 12.81
C ARG A 14 11.65 15.88 12.98
N ARG A 15 10.39 15.91 12.55
CA ARG A 15 9.45 14.79 12.69
C ARG A 15 8.96 14.29 11.33
N LYS A 16 9.13 12.99 11.06
CA LYS A 16 8.44 12.28 9.99
C LYS A 16 7.06 11.86 10.49
N THR A 17 6.00 12.06 9.70
CA THR A 17 4.64 11.60 10.05
C THR A 17 4.28 10.43 9.13
N LEU A 18 4.12 9.24 9.71
CA LEU A 18 3.80 8.03 8.95
C LEU A 18 2.29 7.73 9.03
N HIS A 19 1.67 7.58 7.86
CA HIS A 19 0.29 7.10 7.72
C HIS A 19 0.29 5.67 7.22
N LEU A 20 -0.25 4.74 8.02
CA LEU A 20 -0.33 3.33 7.67
C LEU A 20 -1.71 3.02 7.09
N VAL A 21 -1.73 2.48 5.86
CA VAL A 21 -2.95 2.13 5.14
C VAL A 21 -2.84 0.68 4.68
N ARG A 22 -3.82 -0.15 5.05
CA ARG A 22 -3.97 -1.51 4.50
C ARG A 22 -4.51 -1.42 3.07
N HIS A 23 -4.10 -2.34 2.20
CA HIS A 23 -4.73 -2.48 0.87
C HIS A 23 -6.24 -2.70 1.00
N ALA A 24 -6.99 -2.21 0.01
CA ALA A 24 -8.42 -2.48 -0.10
C ALA A 24 -8.69 -3.96 -0.42
N GLN A 25 -9.95 -4.38 -0.36
CA GLN A 25 -10.33 -5.79 -0.56
C GLN A 25 -9.82 -6.32 -1.92
N GLY A 26 -8.97 -7.33 -1.87
CA GLY A 26 -8.51 -8.10 -3.04
C GLY A 26 -9.32 -9.38 -3.24
N THR A 27 -9.22 -9.98 -4.42
CA THR A 27 -9.88 -11.27 -4.69
C THR A 27 -9.38 -12.39 -3.78
N HIS A 28 -8.12 -12.32 -3.29
CA HIS A 28 -7.60 -13.21 -2.24
C HIS A 28 -8.37 -13.13 -0.91
N ASN A 29 -8.87 -11.94 -0.50
CA ASN A 29 -9.64 -11.82 0.74
C ASN A 29 -10.97 -12.57 0.62
N VAL A 30 -11.66 -12.41 -0.51
CA VAL A 30 -12.93 -13.09 -0.78
C VAL A 30 -12.76 -14.61 -0.87
N ALA A 31 -11.63 -15.07 -1.41
CA ALA A 31 -11.30 -16.50 -1.42
C ALA A 31 -10.99 -17.01 -0.01
N GLY A 32 -10.14 -16.30 0.73
CA GLY A 32 -9.70 -16.64 2.08
C GLY A 32 -10.82 -16.62 3.13
N GLU A 33 -11.85 -15.79 2.96
CA GLU A 33 -13.06 -15.80 3.79
C GLU A 33 -13.90 -17.07 3.59
N LYS A 34 -13.84 -17.70 2.41
CA LYS A 34 -14.55 -18.95 2.11
C LYS A 34 -13.74 -20.16 2.53
N ASP A 35 -12.44 -20.14 2.25
CA ASP A 35 -11.49 -21.19 2.60
C ASP A 35 -10.15 -20.55 2.92
N TYR A 36 -9.78 -20.60 4.20
CA TYR A 36 -8.55 -20.00 4.71
C TYR A 36 -7.28 -20.55 4.02
N ASN A 37 -7.30 -21.80 3.56
CA ASN A 37 -6.14 -22.40 2.89
C ASN A 37 -5.84 -21.74 1.54
N THR A 38 -6.80 -21.02 0.95
CA THR A 38 -6.61 -20.31 -0.32
C THR A 38 -5.65 -19.13 -0.21
N TYR A 39 -5.32 -18.65 0.99
CA TYR A 39 -4.27 -17.66 1.20
C TYR A 39 -2.88 -18.16 0.79
N LEU A 40 -2.66 -19.48 0.79
CA LEU A 40 -1.41 -20.10 0.34
C LEU A 40 -1.43 -20.47 -1.14
N SER A 41 -2.53 -20.19 -1.86
CA SER A 41 -2.64 -20.55 -3.27
C SER A 41 -1.95 -19.52 -4.15
N ASP A 42 -1.06 -19.99 -5.03
CA ASP A 42 -0.40 -19.19 -6.07
C ASP A 42 -1.38 -18.36 -6.91
N LYS A 43 -2.60 -18.87 -7.12
CA LYS A 43 -3.66 -18.18 -7.84
C LYS A 43 -4.01 -16.81 -7.24
N TYR A 44 -3.89 -16.70 -5.92
CA TYR A 44 -4.26 -15.51 -5.16
C TYR A 44 -3.06 -14.74 -4.63
N PHE A 45 -1.83 -15.14 -5.00
CA PHE A 45 -0.60 -14.45 -4.64
C PHE A 45 -0.69 -12.97 -5.05
N ASP A 46 -0.72 -12.68 -6.35
CA ASP A 46 -0.76 -11.30 -6.85
C ASP A 46 -2.17 -10.83 -7.25
N SER A 47 -3.12 -11.11 -6.36
CA SER A 47 -4.55 -10.90 -6.65
C SER A 47 -4.90 -9.40 -6.80
N PRO A 48 -5.71 -9.00 -7.80
CA PRO A 48 -6.19 -7.63 -7.94
C PRO A 48 -7.28 -7.28 -6.92
N LEU A 49 -7.59 -5.98 -6.81
CA LEU A 49 -8.75 -5.47 -6.08
C LEU A 49 -10.08 -5.95 -6.68
N THR A 50 -11.06 -6.18 -5.80
CA THR A 50 -12.45 -6.43 -6.19
C THR A 50 -13.16 -5.11 -6.52
N ASN A 51 -14.38 -5.18 -7.06
CA ASN A 51 -15.24 -3.99 -7.21
C ASN A 51 -15.49 -3.29 -5.85
N LEU A 52 -15.65 -4.07 -4.77
CA LEU A 52 -15.77 -3.52 -3.43
C LEU A 52 -14.46 -2.87 -2.96
N GLY A 53 -13.31 -3.49 -3.22
CA GLY A 53 -12.00 -2.89 -2.92
C GLY A 53 -11.80 -1.55 -3.62
N TRP A 54 -12.20 -1.48 -4.87
CA TRP A 54 -12.20 -0.25 -5.65
C TRP A 54 -13.14 0.84 -5.09
N ASN A 55 -14.32 0.48 -4.59
CA ASN A 55 -15.18 1.43 -3.86
C ASN A 55 -14.55 1.92 -2.54
N GLN A 56 -13.81 1.05 -1.83
CA GLN A 56 -13.07 1.44 -0.63
C GLN A 56 -11.96 2.45 -0.96
N VAL A 57 -11.26 2.24 -2.08
CA VAL A 57 -10.26 3.18 -2.61
C VAL A 57 -10.86 4.56 -2.87
N ASP A 58 -12.01 4.63 -3.55
CA ASP A 58 -12.67 5.90 -3.84
C ASP A 58 -13.11 6.62 -2.56
N ASN A 59 -13.67 5.89 -1.61
CA ASN A 59 -14.07 6.44 -0.32
C ASN A 59 -12.89 7.03 0.44
N LEU A 60 -11.75 6.34 0.47
CA LEU A 60 -10.54 6.84 1.10
C LEU A 60 -9.99 8.08 0.36
N ARG A 61 -9.92 8.05 -0.98
CA ARG A 61 -9.51 9.21 -1.80
C ARG A 61 -10.36 10.44 -1.47
N MET A 62 -11.68 10.31 -1.50
CA MET A 62 -12.61 11.39 -1.18
C MET A 62 -12.40 11.93 0.24
N HIS A 63 -12.18 11.05 1.22
CA HIS A 63 -11.90 11.46 2.59
C HIS A 63 -10.59 12.28 2.70
N LEU A 64 -9.52 11.84 2.04
CA LEU A 64 -8.22 12.52 2.05
C LEU A 64 -8.25 13.86 1.31
N GLN A 65 -9.01 13.96 0.22
CA GLN A 65 -9.25 15.21 -0.49
C GLN A 65 -10.04 16.20 0.40
N LYS A 66 -11.13 15.75 1.04
CA LYS A 66 -11.97 16.57 1.92
C LYS A 66 -11.21 17.11 3.13
N THR A 67 -10.34 16.29 3.73
CA THR A 67 -9.52 16.69 4.88
C THR A 67 -8.29 17.51 4.49
N GLY A 68 -7.95 17.55 3.20
CA GLY A 68 -6.72 18.16 2.71
C GLY A 68 -5.45 17.38 3.07
N LEU A 69 -5.56 16.18 3.64
CA LEU A 69 -4.41 15.36 4.02
C LEU A 69 -3.59 14.94 2.79
N VAL A 70 -4.24 14.71 1.65
CA VAL A 70 -3.55 14.34 0.39
C VAL A 70 -2.46 15.34 -0.01
N LYS A 71 -2.65 16.64 0.29
CA LYS A 71 -1.69 17.72 -0.01
C LYS A 71 -0.46 17.73 0.91
N LYS A 72 -0.50 16.96 2.00
CA LYS A 72 0.59 16.85 2.99
C LYS A 72 1.41 15.58 2.80
N ILE A 73 1.01 14.70 1.88
CA ILE A 73 1.74 13.46 1.62
C ILE A 73 2.91 13.76 0.69
N GLU A 74 4.13 13.49 1.17
CA GLU A 74 5.37 13.77 0.44
C GLU A 74 5.92 12.53 -0.29
N LEU A 75 5.51 11.33 0.14
CA LEU A 75 5.96 10.05 -0.41
C LEU A 75 4.91 8.98 -0.11
N VAL A 76 4.64 8.10 -1.09
CA VAL A 76 3.83 6.90 -0.90
C VAL A 76 4.71 5.67 -1.08
N ILE A 77 4.92 4.94 0.02
CA ILE A 77 5.63 3.66 0.00
C ILE A 77 4.60 2.54 -0.02
N THR A 78 4.81 1.55 -0.89
CA THR A 78 3.89 0.43 -1.04
C THR A 78 4.63 -0.89 -1.12
N SER A 79 3.93 -1.96 -0.76
CA SER A 79 4.32 -3.30 -1.14
C SER A 79 4.18 -3.47 -2.66
N PRO A 80 5.05 -4.25 -3.32
CA PRO A 80 5.00 -4.47 -4.77
C PRO A 80 3.84 -5.37 -5.22
N MET A 81 2.93 -5.77 -4.33
CA MET A 81 1.74 -6.54 -4.68
C MET A 81 0.73 -5.68 -5.47
N LEU A 82 0.05 -6.28 -6.44
CA LEU A 82 -0.89 -5.60 -7.33
C LEU A 82 -1.99 -4.88 -6.55
N ARG A 83 -2.59 -5.54 -5.56
CA ARG A 83 -3.63 -4.94 -4.68
C ARG A 83 -3.13 -3.74 -3.87
N THR A 84 -1.87 -3.75 -3.43
CA THR A 84 -1.29 -2.63 -2.66
C THR A 84 -0.94 -1.48 -3.59
N MET A 85 -0.37 -1.75 -4.75
CA MET A 85 -0.14 -0.74 -5.80
C MET A 85 -1.44 -0.13 -6.33
N GLN A 86 -2.47 -0.93 -6.61
CA GLN A 86 -3.79 -0.44 -7.03
C GLN A 86 -4.44 0.45 -5.96
N THR A 87 -4.34 0.07 -4.69
CA THR A 87 -4.81 0.89 -3.57
C THR A 87 -4.04 2.21 -3.51
N ALA A 88 -2.70 2.16 -3.53
CA ALA A 88 -1.84 3.33 -3.44
C ALA A 88 -2.10 4.32 -4.59
N VAL A 89 -2.08 3.83 -5.83
CA VAL A 89 -2.29 4.67 -7.01
C VAL A 89 -3.73 5.18 -7.09
N GLY A 90 -4.73 4.36 -6.77
CA GLY A 90 -6.12 4.82 -6.78
C GLY A 90 -6.39 5.91 -5.73
N VAL A 91 -5.79 5.79 -4.54
CA VAL A 91 -5.98 6.76 -3.45
C VAL A 91 -5.18 8.03 -3.68
N PHE A 92 -3.90 7.92 -4.04
CA PHE A 92 -2.95 9.05 -4.06
C PHE A 92 -2.55 9.51 -5.47
N GLY A 93 -3.03 8.84 -6.52
CA GLY A 93 -2.75 9.23 -7.90
C GLY A 93 -3.42 10.53 -8.32
N GLY A 94 -3.02 11.04 -9.48
CA GLY A 94 -3.51 12.28 -10.05
C GLY A 94 -4.90 12.12 -10.67
N GLU A 95 -5.52 13.24 -10.97
CA GLU A 95 -6.77 13.27 -11.72
C GLU A 95 -6.59 12.73 -13.15
N GLU A 96 -7.70 12.59 -13.87
CA GLU A 96 -7.68 12.26 -15.30
C GLU A 96 -6.84 13.26 -16.11
N TYR A 97 -6.37 12.80 -17.28
CA TYR A 97 -5.73 13.66 -18.26
C TYR A 97 -6.67 14.82 -18.64
N THR A 98 -6.31 16.04 -18.27
CA THR A 98 -6.89 17.24 -18.85
C THR A 98 -6.13 17.61 -20.12
N ASP A 99 -6.86 18.01 -21.16
CA ASP A 99 -6.29 18.33 -22.48
C ASP A 99 -5.14 19.35 -22.33
N GLY A 100 -3.93 18.95 -22.76
CA GLY A 100 -2.75 19.81 -22.83
C GLY A 100 -1.62 19.52 -21.83
N ILE A 101 -1.85 18.73 -20.77
CA ILE A 101 -0.79 18.33 -19.81
C ILE A 101 -0.54 16.83 -19.90
N ARG A 102 0.65 16.43 -20.35
CA ARG A 102 1.03 15.02 -20.54
C ARG A 102 1.89 14.53 -19.36
N ALA A 103 1.25 14.04 -18.30
CA ALA A 103 1.93 13.32 -17.21
C ALA A 103 1.78 11.81 -17.39
N PRO A 104 2.84 10.99 -17.24
CA PRO A 104 2.75 9.53 -17.45
C PRO A 104 1.55 8.89 -16.73
N PRO A 105 0.82 7.96 -17.38
CA PRO A 105 -0.29 7.28 -16.72
C PRO A 105 0.25 6.33 -15.63
N LEU A 106 -0.38 6.35 -14.46
CA LEU A 106 -0.16 5.34 -13.41
C LEU A 106 -1.14 4.17 -13.58
N ILE A 107 -2.37 4.44 -14.00
CA ILE A 107 -3.36 3.43 -14.42
C ILE A 107 -3.94 3.88 -15.76
N VAL A 108 -4.00 2.96 -16.74
CA VAL A 108 -4.64 3.23 -18.03
C VAL A 108 -6.16 3.08 -17.94
N LYS A 109 -6.90 3.77 -18.81
CA LYS A 109 -8.37 3.69 -18.86
C LYS A 109 -8.82 2.24 -19.07
N ASN A 110 -9.84 1.82 -18.33
CA ASN A 110 -10.38 0.46 -18.33
C ASN A 110 -9.35 -0.64 -18.01
N ALA A 111 -8.24 -0.30 -17.35
CA ALA A 111 -7.36 -1.31 -16.79
C ALA A 111 -8.17 -2.27 -15.90
N PHE A 112 -7.86 -3.55 -15.96
CA PHE A 112 -8.53 -4.59 -15.17
C PHE A 112 -10.03 -4.80 -15.49
N ASN A 113 -10.51 -4.33 -16.66
CA ASN A 113 -11.89 -4.52 -17.14
C ASN A 113 -12.98 -4.02 -16.17
N ASN A 114 -12.68 -2.99 -15.38
CA ASN A 114 -13.58 -2.47 -14.34
C ASN A 114 -14.27 -1.14 -14.71
N GLY A 115 -14.11 -0.67 -15.95
CA GLY A 115 -14.72 0.58 -16.43
C GLY A 115 -14.14 1.86 -15.82
N ARG A 116 -13.01 1.77 -15.10
CA ARG A 116 -12.44 2.92 -14.39
C ARG A 116 -11.70 3.88 -15.31
N PRO A 117 -11.70 5.18 -14.98
CA PRO A 117 -10.91 6.15 -15.70
C PRO A 117 -9.41 5.93 -15.53
N ALA A 118 -8.62 6.59 -16.37
CA ALA A 118 -7.17 6.60 -16.22
C ALA A 118 -6.77 7.41 -14.97
N VAL A 119 -5.73 6.97 -14.28
CA VAL A 119 -5.11 7.71 -13.17
C VAL A 119 -3.76 8.22 -13.66
N SER A 120 -3.52 9.52 -13.59
CA SER A 120 -2.26 10.12 -14.01
C SER A 120 -1.27 10.24 -12.85
N SER A 121 -0.01 10.56 -13.17
CA SER A 121 0.98 10.98 -12.18
C SER A 121 0.93 12.48 -11.87
N LEU A 122 0.03 13.24 -12.50
CA LEU A 122 -0.03 14.70 -12.36
C LEU A 122 -0.51 15.07 -10.96
N GLY A 123 0.34 15.79 -10.21
CA GLY A 123 0.02 16.22 -8.85
C GLY A 123 0.04 15.11 -7.80
N SER A 124 0.46 13.90 -8.18
CA SER A 124 0.68 12.80 -7.24
C SER A 124 1.99 12.97 -6.49
N PRO A 125 2.10 12.50 -5.23
CA PRO A 125 3.39 12.28 -4.60
C PRO A 125 4.19 11.20 -5.35
N PRO A 126 5.53 11.15 -5.18
CA PRO A 126 6.34 10.02 -5.63
C PRO A 126 5.84 8.71 -5.01
N PHE A 127 5.90 7.64 -5.80
CA PHE A 127 5.59 6.27 -5.35
C PHE A 127 6.87 5.45 -5.32
N LEU A 128 7.02 4.64 -4.26
CA LEU A 128 8.12 3.70 -4.12
C LEU A 128 7.56 2.32 -3.73
N ALA A 129 7.67 1.36 -4.63
CA ALA A 129 7.41 -0.04 -4.32
C ALA A 129 8.67 -0.65 -3.71
N VAL A 130 8.56 -1.26 -2.53
CA VAL A 130 9.71 -1.79 -1.78
C VAL A 130 9.52 -3.28 -1.56
N GLU A 131 10.45 -4.09 -2.06
CA GLU A 131 10.39 -5.55 -1.98
C GLU A 131 10.33 -6.07 -0.54
N SER A 132 10.99 -5.41 0.42
CA SER A 132 10.89 -5.78 1.84
C SER A 132 9.48 -5.64 2.43
N CYS A 133 8.58 -4.93 1.74
CA CYS A 133 7.17 -4.82 2.09
C CYS A 133 6.29 -5.90 1.43
N ARG A 134 6.84 -6.75 0.55
CA ARG A 134 6.12 -7.90 -0.01
C ARG A 134 5.72 -8.86 1.11
N GLU A 135 4.61 -9.56 0.90
CA GLU A 135 4.31 -10.72 1.73
C GLU A 135 5.24 -11.89 1.35
N CYS A 136 5.76 -12.61 2.34
CA CYS A 136 6.67 -13.72 2.11
C CYS A 136 5.91 -14.97 1.62
N LEU A 137 5.44 -14.94 0.37
CA LEU A 137 4.80 -16.08 -0.31
C LEU A 137 5.58 -16.58 -1.55
N ILE A 138 6.78 -16.03 -1.84
CA ILE A 138 7.64 -16.49 -2.93
C ILE A 138 9.10 -16.62 -2.45
N GLU A 139 9.79 -17.65 -2.95
CA GLU A 139 11.23 -17.82 -2.83
C GLU A 139 11.97 -16.65 -3.49
N ASN A 140 12.71 -15.88 -2.71
CA ASN A 140 13.55 -14.80 -3.20
C ASN A 140 14.96 -14.99 -2.62
N ASP A 141 15.97 -14.95 -3.47
CA ASP A 141 17.39 -15.09 -3.09
C ASP A 141 17.83 -14.06 -2.03
N GLU A 142 17.14 -12.92 -1.96
CA GLU A 142 17.38 -11.87 -0.95
C GLU A 142 16.50 -12.02 0.31
N ASP A 143 15.42 -12.82 0.26
CA ASP A 143 14.50 -13.06 1.38
C ASP A 143 14.79 -14.38 2.09
N VAL A 144 15.79 -14.34 2.96
CA VAL A 144 16.22 -15.48 3.80
C VAL A 144 15.15 -15.90 4.82
N MET A 145 14.06 -15.14 4.97
CA MET A 145 12.98 -15.41 5.94
C MET A 145 11.83 -16.21 5.32
N TRP A 146 11.83 -16.40 3.99
CA TRP A 146 10.80 -17.16 3.29
C TRP A 146 10.88 -18.66 3.61
N LYS A 147 9.72 -19.30 3.77
CA LYS A 147 9.56 -20.74 3.94
C LYS A 147 8.41 -21.23 3.05
N PRO A 148 8.55 -22.34 2.32
CA PRO A 148 7.45 -22.88 1.53
C PRO A 148 6.28 -23.27 2.43
N ASP A 149 5.06 -22.95 2.00
CA ASP A 149 3.78 -23.36 2.61
C ASP A 149 3.57 -22.99 4.10
N VAL A 150 4.45 -22.15 4.67
CA VAL A 150 4.39 -21.73 6.08
C VAL A 150 4.31 -20.22 6.15
N ARG A 151 3.23 -19.73 6.74
CA ARG A 151 3.07 -18.30 7.02
C ARG A 151 4.09 -17.83 8.06
N GLU A 152 4.68 -16.66 7.83
CA GLU A 152 5.55 -16.00 8.80
C GLU A 152 4.87 -15.88 10.17
N LYS A 153 5.64 -16.12 11.21
CA LYS A 153 5.22 -15.88 12.59
C LYS A 153 5.14 -14.37 12.86
N TYR A 154 4.38 -14.01 13.89
CA TYR A 154 4.25 -12.60 14.30
C TYR A 154 5.61 -11.95 14.60
N GLU A 155 6.55 -12.70 15.18
CA GLU A 155 7.90 -12.23 15.49
C GLU A 155 8.71 -11.95 14.22
N GLU A 156 8.56 -12.77 13.17
CA GLU A 156 9.23 -12.60 11.88
C GLU A 156 8.70 -11.36 11.15
N VAL A 157 7.37 -11.18 11.15
CA VAL A 157 6.71 -9.98 10.61
C VAL A 157 7.13 -8.71 11.37
N ALA A 158 7.20 -8.78 12.70
CA ALA A 158 7.65 -7.66 13.53
C ALA A 158 9.11 -7.29 13.26
N ALA A 159 9.99 -8.27 13.12
CA ALA A 159 11.40 -8.05 12.79
C ALA A 159 11.57 -7.41 11.41
N ARG A 160 10.77 -7.81 10.42
CA ARG A 160 10.73 -7.19 9.10
C ARG A 160 10.22 -5.75 9.15
N GLY A 161 9.20 -5.50 9.97
CA GLY A 161 8.74 -4.15 10.27
C GLY A 161 9.84 -3.26 10.86
N ALA A 162 10.60 -3.77 11.83
CA ALA A 162 11.73 -3.05 12.41
C ALA A 162 12.81 -2.72 11.36
N LYS A 163 13.20 -3.70 10.53
CA LYS A 163 14.15 -3.48 9.42
C LYS A 163 13.67 -2.41 8.44
N PHE A 164 12.37 -2.36 8.15
CA PHE A 164 11.79 -1.31 7.32
C PHE A 164 11.94 0.07 7.95
N PHE A 165 11.72 0.20 9.25
CA PHE A 165 11.92 1.46 9.96
C PHE A 165 13.40 1.88 9.99
N ASP A 166 14.31 0.94 10.21
CA ASP A 166 15.76 1.21 10.17
C ASP A 166 16.22 1.69 8.78
N TRP A 167 15.63 1.15 7.71
CA TRP A 167 15.90 1.58 6.34
C TRP A 167 15.26 2.95 6.01
N TYR A 168 14.10 3.24 6.59
CA TYR A 168 13.36 4.49 6.34
C TYR A 168 13.94 5.70 7.09
N ASP A 169 14.64 5.46 8.21
CA ASP A 169 15.24 6.50 9.05
C ASP A 169 16.42 7.23 8.38
#